data_AF-A0A9W8GDM9-F1
#
_entry.id   AF-A0A9W8GDM9-F1
#
_cell.length_a   1.000
_cell.length_b   1.000
_cell.length_c   1.000
_cell.angle_alpha   90.00
_cell.angle_beta   90.00
_cell.angle_gamma   90.00
#
_symmetry.space_group_name_H-M   'P 1'
#
loop_
_entity.id
_entity.type
_entity.pdbx_description
1 polymer ?
#
loop_
_entity_poly.entity_id
_entity_poly.type
_entity_poly.pdbx_seq_one_letter_code
_entity_poly.pdbx_strand_id
1 'polypeptide(L)'
;MELQGSKWVVENYGTEHLTIEAIETKQTVYMFNCTGTTLEIKGKLNGVAIDNCKKCGVVFDSLVAQCEIVNCKSVQVQARETVPAIQIDRTDGAQVFLSEAARDSTQITTAKASEVNISYPYETLNPEDDNFVEQPIPEQFQTVVRNGKLVTTVLEHSS
;
A
#
# COMPACT_ATOMS: atom_id res chain seq x y z
N MET A 1 20.82 0.91 -5.06
CA MET A 1 20.14 1.33 -3.83
C MET A 1 21.14 2.17 -3.07
N GLU A 2 20.78 3.41 -2.77
CA GLU A 2 21.67 4.35 -2.09
C GLU A 2 20.86 5.34 -1.24
N LEU A 3 21.53 5.94 -0.26
CA LEU A 3 20.97 6.99 0.58
C LEU A 3 21.37 8.35 0.02
N GLN A 4 20.40 9.13 -0.44
CA GLN A 4 20.56 10.51 -0.91
C GLN A 4 19.99 11.46 0.15
N GLY A 5 20.87 11.99 1.01
CA GLY A 5 20.44 12.81 2.15
C GLY A 5 19.62 12.00 3.15
N SER A 6 18.30 12.23 3.22
CA SER A 6 17.36 11.48 4.05
C SER A 6 16.43 10.57 3.24
N LYS A 7 16.71 10.35 1.96
CA LYS A 7 15.87 9.57 1.05
C LYS A 7 16.65 8.35 0.55
N TRP A 8 16.17 7.16 0.86
CA TRP A 8 16.64 5.93 0.23
C TRP A 8 16.05 5.82 -1.17
N VAL A 9 16.91 5.61 -2.15
CA VAL A 9 16.57 5.52 -3.56
C VAL A 9 16.82 4.10 -4.03
N VAL A 10 15.75 3.39 -4.42
CA VAL A 10 15.74 2.00 -4.86
C VAL A 10 15.20 1.96 -6.28
N GLU A 11 16.08 1.99 -7.29
CA GLU A 11 15.66 2.20 -8.67
C GLU A 11 16.22 1.15 -9.62
N ASN A 12 15.42 0.80 -10.64
CA ASN A 12 15.80 -0.07 -11.75
C ASN A 12 16.24 -1.48 -11.33
N TYR A 13 15.69 -1.99 -10.22
CA TYR A 13 15.87 -3.37 -9.79
C TYR A 13 14.91 -4.33 -10.50
N GLY A 14 15.31 -5.60 -10.54
CA GLY A 14 14.60 -6.73 -11.11
C GLY A 14 14.14 -7.71 -10.04
N THR A 15 14.41 -9.01 -10.21
CA THR A 15 13.92 -10.09 -9.34
C THR A 15 14.69 -10.24 -8.02
N GLU A 16 15.31 -9.18 -7.51
CA GLU A 16 16.07 -9.22 -6.26
C GLU A 16 15.18 -9.13 -5.02
N HIS A 17 15.72 -9.65 -3.92
CA HIS A 17 15.25 -9.38 -2.57
C HIS A 17 16.22 -8.39 -1.92
N LEU A 18 15.73 -7.21 -1.57
CA LEU A 18 16.50 -6.12 -0.99
C LEU A 18 16.04 -5.85 0.44
N THR A 19 16.96 -5.47 1.31
CA THR A 19 16.65 -5.15 2.71
C THR A 19 17.34 -3.85 3.13
N ILE A 20 16.60 -2.98 3.82
CA ILE A 20 17.11 -1.80 4.52
C ILE A 20 16.94 -2.05 6.03
N GLU A 21 18.03 -2.37 6.72
CA GLU A 21 18.02 -2.80 8.15
C GLU A 21 18.03 -1.64 9.16
N ALA A 22 18.76 -0.56 8.86
CA ALA A 22 19.05 0.51 9.82
C ALA A 22 18.44 1.85 9.39
N ILE A 23 17.10 1.90 9.26
CA ILE A 23 16.40 3.12 8.86
C ILE A 23 16.16 4.07 10.04
N GLU A 24 16.18 5.37 9.78
CA GLU A 24 15.83 6.39 10.78
C GLU A 24 14.42 6.93 10.55
N THR A 25 13.72 7.31 11.62
CA THR A 25 12.34 7.85 11.57
C THR A 25 12.16 9.03 10.61
N LYS A 26 13.20 9.86 10.44
CA LYS A 26 13.16 11.03 9.54
C LYS A 26 13.31 10.67 8.06
N GLN A 27 13.76 9.45 7.75
CA GLN A 27 14.08 9.02 6.40
C GLN A 27 12.83 8.60 5.64
N THR A 28 12.93 8.62 4.32
CA THR A 28 11.90 8.13 3.38
C THR A 28 12.52 7.10 2.45
N VAL A 29 11.68 6.25 1.87
CA VAL A 29 12.09 5.31 0.81
C VAL A 29 11.33 5.62 -0.45
N TYR A 30 12.03 5.65 -1.58
CA TYR A 30 11.46 5.80 -2.90
C TYR A 30 11.93 4.65 -3.79
N MET A 31 10.98 3.82 -4.18
CA MET A 31 11.18 2.68 -5.07
C MET A 31 10.63 3.03 -6.45
N PHE A 32 11.50 3.07 -7.47
CA PHE A 32 11.11 3.52 -8.80
C PHE A 32 11.58 2.60 -9.93
N ASN A 33 10.68 2.33 -10.88
CA ASN A 33 10.97 1.55 -12.09
C ASN A 33 11.56 0.15 -11.80
N CYS A 34 11.08 -0.50 -10.74
CA CYS A 34 11.49 -1.86 -10.38
C CYS A 34 10.50 -2.91 -10.95
N THR A 35 10.98 -4.10 -11.29
CA THR A 35 10.12 -5.19 -11.80
C THR A 35 10.47 -6.53 -11.16
N GLY A 36 9.53 -7.11 -10.39
CA GLY A 36 9.76 -8.40 -9.72
C GLY A 36 10.53 -8.30 -8.40
N THR A 37 10.86 -7.09 -7.94
CA THR A 37 11.67 -6.86 -6.74
C THR A 37 10.82 -6.97 -5.48
N THR A 38 11.38 -7.59 -4.44
CA THR A 38 10.87 -7.49 -3.08
C THR A 38 11.79 -6.61 -2.24
N LEU A 39 11.23 -5.58 -1.61
CA LEU A 39 11.95 -4.67 -0.71
C LEU A 39 11.42 -4.79 0.71
N GLU A 40 12.29 -5.16 1.65
CA GLU A 40 12.00 -5.18 3.08
C GLU A 40 12.67 -3.99 3.76
N ILE A 41 11.90 -3.23 4.55
CA ILE A 41 12.35 -2.03 5.25
C ILE A 41 12.09 -2.24 6.74
N LYS A 42 13.16 -2.40 7.52
CA LYS A 42 13.04 -2.64 8.97
C LYS A 42 13.18 -1.35 9.74
N GLY A 43 12.36 -1.20 10.77
CA GLY A 43 12.26 -0.04 11.62
C GLY A 43 11.19 0.97 11.17
N LYS A 44 11.13 2.07 11.93
CA LYS A 44 10.18 3.16 11.71
C LYS A 44 10.79 4.23 10.81
N LEU A 45 10.05 4.65 9.80
CA LEU A 45 10.45 5.69 8.84
C LEU A 45 9.30 6.68 8.60
N ASN A 46 9.56 7.76 7.86
CA ASN A 46 8.56 8.78 7.60
C ASN A 46 7.50 8.29 6.60
N GLY A 47 7.95 7.83 5.43
CA GLY A 47 7.05 7.38 4.37
C GLY A 47 7.77 6.57 3.29
N VAL A 48 6.96 5.85 2.52
CA VAL A 48 7.38 5.01 1.39
C VAL A 48 6.61 5.46 0.16
N ALA A 49 7.31 5.67 -0.96
CA ALA A 49 6.69 5.90 -2.25
C ALA A 49 7.16 4.83 -3.24
N ILE A 50 6.22 4.18 -3.92
CA ILE A 50 6.43 3.14 -4.91
C ILE A 50 5.88 3.68 -6.23
N ASP A 51 6.76 3.96 -7.19
CA ASP A 51 6.38 4.59 -8.45
C ASP A 51 6.84 3.75 -9.65
N ASN A 52 5.96 3.58 -10.64
CA ASN A 52 6.24 2.88 -11.89
C ASN A 52 6.82 1.46 -11.68
N CYS A 53 6.37 0.75 -10.64
CA CYS A 53 6.82 -0.60 -10.31
C CYS A 53 5.85 -1.67 -10.77
N LYS A 54 6.36 -2.86 -11.12
CA LYS A 54 5.57 -3.98 -11.64
C LYS A 54 5.89 -5.28 -10.93
N LYS A 55 4.88 -6.00 -10.44
CA LYS A 55 5.10 -7.30 -9.75
C LYS A 55 6.05 -7.19 -8.56
N CYS A 56 6.00 -6.07 -7.83
CA CYS A 56 6.90 -5.79 -6.72
C CYS A 56 6.20 -6.00 -5.38
N GLY A 57 6.97 -6.42 -4.38
CA GLY A 57 6.55 -6.51 -2.98
C GLY A 57 7.30 -5.49 -2.13
N VAL A 58 6.60 -4.79 -1.23
CA VAL A 58 7.23 -3.91 -0.24
C VAL A 58 6.71 -4.23 1.15
N VAL A 59 7.61 -4.52 2.07
CA VAL A 59 7.29 -4.81 3.47
C VAL A 59 7.96 -3.75 4.34
N PHE A 60 7.22 -3.12 5.25
CA PHE A 60 7.78 -2.18 6.22
C PHE A 60 7.19 -2.39 7.61
N ASP A 61 7.92 -1.98 8.65
CA ASP A 61 7.41 -2.09 10.02
C ASP A 61 6.37 -1.00 10.31
N SER A 62 6.79 0.27 10.44
CA SER A 62 5.91 1.39 10.79
C SER A 62 6.20 2.66 9.99
N LEU A 63 5.17 3.40 9.59
CA LEU A 63 5.28 4.73 8.96
C LEU A 63 4.78 5.85 9.88
N VAL A 64 5.42 7.01 9.83
CA VAL A 64 4.93 8.23 10.51
C VAL A 64 3.83 8.92 9.70
N ALA A 65 3.95 8.92 8.37
CA ALA A 65 3.05 9.62 7.48
C ALA A 65 2.24 8.64 6.63
N GLN A 66 2.80 8.17 5.52
CA GLN A 66 2.02 7.42 4.53
C GLN A 66 2.84 6.54 3.60
N CYS A 67 2.16 5.56 3.00
CA CYS A 67 2.64 4.83 1.83
C CYS A 67 1.92 5.32 0.57
N GLU A 68 2.67 5.65 -0.48
CA GLU A 68 2.16 6.08 -1.78
C GLU A 68 2.48 5.02 -2.84
N ILE A 69 1.47 4.58 -3.58
CA ILE A 69 1.57 3.62 -4.68
C ILE A 69 1.08 4.33 -5.94
N VAL A 70 1.98 4.61 -6.88
CA VAL A 70 1.68 5.46 -8.04
C VAL A 70 2.17 4.80 -9.33
N ASN A 71 1.36 4.83 -10.40
CA ASN A 71 1.72 4.28 -11.72
C ASN A 71 2.16 2.79 -11.67
N CYS A 72 1.67 2.01 -10.71
CA CYS A 72 2.14 0.65 -10.49
C CYS A 72 1.26 -0.40 -11.16
N LYS A 73 1.76 -1.64 -11.26
CA LYS A 73 0.97 -2.79 -11.69
C LYS A 73 1.28 -4.05 -10.91
N SER A 74 0.25 -4.70 -10.36
CA SER A 74 0.37 -5.95 -9.59
C SER A 74 1.38 -5.83 -8.45
N VAL A 75 1.21 -4.85 -7.57
CA VAL A 75 2.10 -4.63 -6.42
C VAL A 75 1.49 -5.14 -5.13
N GLN A 76 2.35 -5.56 -4.20
CA GLN A 76 1.96 -5.98 -2.87
C GLN A 76 2.66 -5.10 -1.83
N VAL A 77 1.93 -4.65 -0.83
CA VAL A 77 2.46 -3.83 0.28
C VAL A 77 2.03 -4.43 1.60
N GLN A 78 2.95 -4.59 2.54
CA GLN A 78 2.65 -5.09 3.89
C GLN A 78 3.17 -4.13 4.96
N ALA A 79 2.28 -3.70 5.85
CA ALA A 79 2.62 -3.01 7.09
C ALA A 79 2.62 -4.03 8.23
N ARG A 80 3.77 -4.26 8.89
CA ARG A 80 3.86 -5.19 10.03
C ARG A 80 3.33 -4.58 11.32
N GLU A 81 3.41 -3.27 11.45
CA GLU A 81 2.88 -2.51 12.58
C GLU A 81 1.94 -1.42 12.05
N THR A 82 2.29 -0.13 12.16
CA THR A 82 1.35 0.98 11.93
C THR A 82 1.60 1.73 10.63
N VAL A 83 0.52 2.15 9.96
CA VAL A 83 0.57 3.06 8.81
C VAL A 83 -0.65 3.99 8.85
N PRO A 84 -0.47 5.30 9.03
CA PRO A 84 -1.63 6.20 9.14
C PRO A 84 -2.43 6.34 7.85
N ALA A 85 -1.75 6.33 6.69
CA ALA A 85 -2.41 6.49 5.40
C ALA A 85 -1.75 5.70 4.28
N ILE A 86 -2.57 5.22 3.35
CA ILE A 86 -2.16 4.58 2.10
C ILE A 86 -2.86 5.29 0.94
N GLN A 87 -2.08 5.77 -0.03
CA GLN A 87 -2.58 6.40 -1.23
C GLN A 87 -2.24 5.54 -2.44
N ILE A 88 -3.24 5.27 -3.29
CA ILE A 88 -3.09 4.46 -4.49
C ILE A 88 -3.60 5.26 -5.68
N ASP A 89 -2.68 5.72 -6.54
CA ASP A 89 -2.98 6.53 -7.73
C ASP A 89 -2.53 5.81 -9.01
N ARG A 90 -3.36 5.81 -10.06
CA ARG A 90 -3.00 5.28 -11.40
C ARG A 90 -2.38 3.89 -11.35
N THR A 91 -2.93 2.99 -10.55
CA THR A 91 -2.36 1.67 -10.28
C THR A 91 -3.37 0.57 -10.57
N ASP A 92 -2.94 -0.43 -11.35
CA ASP A 92 -3.76 -1.59 -11.70
C ASP A 92 -3.27 -2.83 -10.93
N GLY A 93 -4.04 -3.28 -9.93
CA GLY A 93 -3.67 -4.39 -9.07
C GLY A 93 -2.75 -3.96 -7.92
N ALA A 94 -3.34 -3.72 -6.76
CA ALA A 94 -2.61 -3.46 -5.51
C ALA A 94 -3.21 -4.30 -4.39
N GLN A 95 -2.39 -5.14 -3.75
CA GLN A 95 -2.78 -5.87 -2.56
C GLN A 95 -2.06 -5.27 -1.35
N VAL A 96 -2.83 -4.83 -0.36
CA VAL A 96 -2.31 -4.20 0.84
C VAL A 96 -2.63 -5.07 2.03
N PHE A 97 -1.61 -5.47 2.78
CA PHE A 97 -1.72 -6.25 4.00
C PHE A 97 -1.47 -5.34 5.20
N LEU A 98 -2.51 -5.10 5.99
CA LEU A 98 -2.42 -4.34 7.23
C LEU A 98 -2.23 -5.30 8.41
N SER A 99 -1.46 -4.86 9.40
CA SER A 99 -1.43 -5.54 10.70
C SER A 99 -2.71 -5.28 11.49
N GLU A 100 -2.91 -6.03 12.57
CA GLU A 100 -3.97 -5.76 13.55
C GLU A 100 -3.89 -4.32 14.10
N ALA A 101 -2.69 -3.80 14.36
CA ALA A 101 -2.49 -2.44 14.87
C ALA A 101 -2.82 -1.34 13.83
N ALA A 102 -2.69 -1.64 12.53
CA ALA A 102 -3.01 -0.72 11.45
C ALA A 102 -4.49 -0.79 11.00
N ARG A 103 -5.16 -1.94 11.21
CA ARG A 103 -6.48 -2.26 10.66
C ARG A 103 -7.50 -1.14 10.84
N ASP A 104 -7.69 -0.68 12.08
CA ASP A 104 -8.78 0.24 12.42
C ASP A 104 -8.36 1.73 12.36
N SER A 105 -7.10 2.02 12.04
CA SER A 105 -6.53 3.38 12.04
C SER A 105 -6.05 3.88 10.67
N THR A 106 -5.84 2.97 9.70
CA THR A 106 -5.32 3.32 8.38
C THR A 106 -6.38 3.99 7.51
N GLN A 107 -6.07 5.16 6.96
CA GLN A 107 -6.88 5.81 5.93
C GLN A 107 -6.43 5.39 4.55
N ILE A 108 -7.37 5.01 3.68
CA ILE A 108 -7.05 4.53 2.32
C ILE A 108 -7.72 5.47 1.32
N THR A 109 -6.92 5.99 0.39
CA THR A 109 -7.39 6.87 -0.69
C THR A 109 -7.00 6.26 -2.02
N THR A 110 -7.95 6.16 -2.95
CA THR A 110 -7.72 5.67 -4.30
C THR A 110 -8.07 6.72 -5.35
N ALA A 111 -7.30 6.76 -6.43
CA ALA A 111 -7.56 7.60 -7.59
C ALA A 111 -7.11 6.87 -8.86
N LYS A 112 -8.02 6.69 -9.83
CA LYS A 112 -7.70 5.99 -11.09
C LYS A 112 -7.01 4.64 -10.87
N ALA A 113 -7.45 3.89 -9.86
CA ALA A 113 -6.91 2.60 -9.50
C ALA A 113 -7.96 1.51 -9.73
N SER A 114 -7.52 0.30 -10.07
CA SER A 114 -8.37 -0.87 -10.21
C SER A 114 -7.76 -2.10 -9.54
N GLU A 115 -8.58 -3.11 -9.26
CA GLU A 115 -8.13 -4.39 -8.65
C GLU A 115 -7.41 -4.19 -7.30
N VAL A 116 -7.87 -3.23 -6.50
CA VAL A 116 -7.30 -2.92 -5.18
C VAL A 116 -7.98 -3.80 -4.11
N ASN A 117 -7.17 -4.53 -3.35
CA ASN A 117 -7.65 -5.35 -2.23
C ASN A 117 -6.89 -5.01 -0.95
N ILE A 118 -7.60 -4.92 0.16
CA ILE A 118 -7.06 -4.69 1.50
C ILE A 118 -7.30 -5.92 2.33
N SER A 119 -6.24 -6.47 2.90
CA SER A 119 -6.28 -7.66 3.74
C SER A 119 -5.77 -7.37 5.14
N TYR A 120 -6.42 -7.92 6.15
CA TYR A 120 -6.02 -7.77 7.55
C TYR A 120 -6.44 -8.98 8.39
N PRO A 121 -5.74 -9.25 9.51
CA PRO A 121 -6.12 -10.33 10.42
C PRO A 121 -7.53 -10.13 10.96
N TYR A 122 -8.31 -11.20 10.99
CA TYR A 122 -9.57 -11.29 11.70
C TYR A 122 -9.39 -12.12 12.96
N GLU A 123 -10.03 -11.73 14.07
CA GLU A 123 -9.93 -12.47 15.33
C GLU A 123 -10.28 -13.95 15.11
N THR A 124 -9.29 -14.82 15.32
CA THR A 124 -9.50 -16.26 15.39
C THR A 124 -9.55 -16.69 16.84
N LEU A 125 -10.33 -17.72 17.13
CA LEU A 125 -10.31 -18.39 18.43
C LEU A 125 -9.03 -19.25 18.60
N ASN A 126 -8.22 -19.39 17.55
CA ASN A 126 -7.00 -20.19 17.51
C ASN A 126 -5.81 -19.34 17.01
N PRO A 127 -4.81 -19.04 17.87
CA PRO A 127 -3.63 -18.24 17.52
C PRO A 127 -2.75 -18.79 16.38
N GLU A 128 -2.98 -20.04 15.94
CA GLU A 128 -2.25 -20.67 14.84
C GLU A 128 -2.93 -20.50 13.45
N ASP A 129 -4.15 -19.94 13.40
CA ASP A 129 -4.84 -19.67 12.13
C ASP A 129 -4.52 -18.25 11.64
N ASP A 130 -3.72 -18.14 10.57
CA ASP A 130 -3.50 -16.91 9.80
C ASP A 130 -4.73 -16.58 8.92
N ASN A 131 -5.91 -16.41 9.52
CA ASN A 131 -7.10 -16.01 8.78
C ASN A 131 -7.07 -14.50 8.50
N PHE A 132 -6.74 -14.16 7.26
CA PHE A 132 -6.93 -12.81 6.72
C PHE A 132 -8.32 -12.67 6.13
N VAL A 133 -8.98 -11.55 6.43
CA VAL A 133 -10.12 -11.07 5.64
C VAL A 133 -9.56 -10.23 4.51
N GLU A 134 -10.01 -10.50 3.28
CA GLU A 134 -9.70 -9.70 2.09
C GLU A 134 -10.94 -8.91 1.70
N GLN A 135 -10.80 -7.60 1.49
CA GLN A 135 -11.87 -6.71 1.05
C GLN A 135 -11.44 -5.93 -0.20
N PRO A 136 -12.20 -6.00 -1.30
CA PRO A 136 -11.95 -5.18 -2.47
C PRO A 136 -12.37 -3.73 -2.21
N ILE A 137 -11.57 -2.77 -2.69
CA ILE A 137 -11.97 -1.36 -2.71
C ILE A 137 -12.87 -1.12 -3.94
N PRO A 138 -14.07 -0.53 -3.76
CA PRO A 138 -14.92 -0.16 -4.88
C PRO A 138 -14.24 0.84 -5.82
N GLU A 139 -14.30 0.55 -7.11
CA GLU A 139 -13.67 1.35 -8.18
C GLU A 139 -14.68 2.02 -9.12
N GLN A 140 -15.97 1.73 -8.95
CA GLN A 140 -17.05 2.34 -9.73
C GLN A 140 -17.95 3.23 -8.88
N PHE A 141 -18.29 4.40 -9.42
CA PHE A 141 -19.13 5.39 -8.76
C PHE A 141 -20.23 5.85 -9.71
N GLN A 142 -21.47 5.92 -9.21
CA GLN A 142 -22.60 6.49 -9.93
C GLN A 142 -22.82 7.92 -9.46
N THR A 143 -22.84 8.86 -10.40
CA THR A 143 -23.21 10.25 -10.13
C THR A 143 -24.53 10.57 -10.81
N VAL A 144 -25.48 11.10 -10.03
CA VAL A 144 -26.80 11.55 -10.53
C VAL A 144 -27.02 13.02 -10.18
N VAL A 145 -27.70 13.75 -11.07
CA VAL A 145 -28.15 15.12 -10.79
C VAL A 145 -29.47 15.05 -10.01
N ARG A 146 -29.49 15.51 -8.76
CA ARG A 146 -30.71 15.64 -7.94
C ARG A 146 -30.84 17.05 -7.43
N ASN A 147 -31.99 17.68 -7.69
CA ASN A 147 -32.28 19.06 -7.27
C ASN A 147 -31.17 20.06 -7.67
N GLY A 148 -30.61 19.92 -8.86
CA GLY A 148 -29.51 20.76 -9.37
C GLY A 148 -28.14 20.52 -8.73
N LYS A 149 -27.98 19.47 -7.90
CA LYS A 149 -26.70 19.09 -7.30
C LYS A 149 -26.25 17.71 -7.77
N LEU A 150 -24.94 17.49 -7.83
CA LEU A 150 -24.35 16.18 -8.06
C LEU A 150 -24.39 15.38 -6.76
N VAL A 151 -24.90 14.15 -6.83
CA VAL A 151 -24.88 13.18 -5.74
C VAL A 151 -24.18 11.93 -6.25
N THR A 152 -23.10 11.53 -5.57
CA THR A 152 -22.28 10.37 -5.96
C THR A 152 -22.43 9.26 -4.94
N THR A 153 -22.63 8.03 -5.41
CA THR A 153 -22.67 6.82 -4.59
C THR A 153 -21.69 5.79 -5.12
N VAL A 154 -21.13 4.98 -4.22
CA VAL A 154 -20.35 3.80 -4.58
C VAL A 154 -21.28 2.78 -5.24
N LEU A 155 -20.83 2.15 -6.33
CA LEU A 155 -21.49 0.99 -6.90
C LEU A 155 -20.78 -0.28 -6.43
N GLU A 156 -21.49 -1.09 -5.66
CA GLU A 156 -21.03 -2.43 -5.28
C GLU A 156 -21.55 -3.44 -6.31
N HIS A 157 -20.66 -4.23 -6.90
CA HIS A 157 -21.06 -5.46 -7.57
C HIS A 157 -21.14 -6.55 -6.51
N SER A 158 -22.36 -7.01 -6.22
CA SER A 158 -22.55 -8.24 -5.43
C SER A 158 -21.88 -9.38 -6.18
N SER A 159 -20.78 -9.91 -5.63
CA SER A 159 -20.22 -11.19 -6.06
C SER A 159 -20.75 -12.28 -5.16
#